data_AF-A0A235BTD7-F1
#
_entry.id   AF-A0A235BTD7-F1
#
_cell.length_a   1.000
_cell.length_b   1.000
_cell.length_c   1.000
_cell.angle_alpha   90.00
_cell.angle_beta   90.00
_cell.angle_gamma   90.00
#
_symmetry.space_group_name_H-M   'P 1'
#
loop_
_entity.id
_entity.type
_entity.pdbx_description
1 polymer ?
#
loop_
_entity_poly.entity_id
_entity_poly.type
_entity_poly.pdbx_seq_one_letter_code
_entity_poly.pdbx_strand_id
1 'polypeptide(L)'
;MWSLNDILAKETRNSKVALVHCTSQLQELGKRRKAEQERIRTLDAEFKEAQETAEKSRADIIAIDERIEALRAELRELQDSQAEVMDRIAKEKRDQHRGEKAQSKFDHQIRELAEKKLEIESQLLSDRRKAMQVFLTESADRFRHLRLEQNKLAERQAKRREFEEIRHKDSALMAQWEEFQEYEKLLSMSIVPAVKLKLQRHQNLIKKKIEQVYPKVLSGGTGETSEQYVETLYWMKDPHTACIKFFLPVPEGVWERLAEGQLDDRGTSALLCVWGIARWLDKKRVKAHIAKENQWVVLRTESNEKALADLQGIEIPLPGGPSAYLQPGELPDSVQEAIARQ
;
A
#
# COMPACT_ATOMS: atom_id res chain seq x y z
N MET A 1 -127.47 92.63 63.34
CA MET A 1 -127.53 91.25 63.89
C MET A 1 -127.39 90.29 62.73
N TRP A 2 -126.34 89.47 62.71
CA TRP A 2 -126.14 88.44 61.67
C TRP A 2 -127.06 87.25 61.98
N SER A 3 -127.73 86.72 60.96
CA SER A 3 -128.60 85.54 61.07
C SER A 3 -127.75 84.27 61.18
N LEU A 4 -128.14 83.33 62.04
CA LEU A 4 -127.48 82.03 62.23
C LEU A 4 -127.36 81.23 60.91
N ASN A 5 -128.23 81.50 59.94
CA ASN A 5 -128.18 80.92 58.59
C ASN A 5 -127.00 81.42 57.76
N ASP A 6 -126.50 82.65 57.98
CA ASP A 6 -125.36 83.19 57.22
C ASP A 6 -124.02 82.59 57.68
N ILE A 7 -123.91 82.26 58.98
CA ILE A 7 -122.73 81.60 59.54
C ILE A 7 -122.65 80.15 59.05
N LEU A 8 -123.76 79.42 59.08
CA LEU A 8 -123.86 78.06 58.53
C LEU A 8 -123.58 78.03 57.02
N ALA A 9 -124.13 78.97 56.25
CA ALA A 9 -123.86 79.05 54.82
C ALA A 9 -122.37 79.32 54.52
N LYS A 10 -121.69 80.14 55.34
CA LYS A 10 -120.25 80.46 55.19
C LYS A 10 -119.34 79.30 55.60
N GLU A 11 -119.63 78.63 56.71
CA GLU A 11 -118.94 77.40 57.17
C GLU A 11 -119.07 76.27 56.16
N THR A 12 -120.27 76.08 55.60
CA THR A 12 -120.51 75.06 54.56
C THR A 12 -119.77 75.42 53.27
N ARG A 13 -119.68 76.71 52.91
CA ARG A 13 -118.91 77.17 51.74
C ARG A 13 -117.40 76.98 51.96
N ASN A 14 -116.88 77.30 53.14
CA ASN A 14 -115.48 77.10 53.49
C ASN A 14 -115.11 75.61 53.50
N SER A 15 -115.97 74.76 54.07
CA SER A 15 -115.80 73.30 54.04
C SER A 15 -115.85 72.76 52.62
N LYS A 16 -116.73 73.30 51.76
CA LYS A 16 -116.81 72.91 50.34
C LYS A 16 -115.57 73.34 49.55
N VAL A 17 -115.05 74.54 49.79
CA VAL A 17 -113.82 75.04 49.19
C VAL A 17 -112.60 74.25 49.67
N ALA A 18 -112.52 73.94 50.97
CA ALA A 18 -111.47 73.09 51.54
C ALA A 18 -111.53 71.66 50.99
N LEU A 19 -112.73 71.08 50.84
CA LEU A 19 -112.93 69.77 50.22
C LEU A 19 -112.50 69.76 48.75
N VAL A 20 -112.84 70.81 47.98
CA VAL A 20 -112.40 70.98 46.58
C VAL A 20 -110.87 71.15 46.51
N HIS A 21 -110.27 71.90 47.42
CA HIS A 21 -108.82 72.08 47.49
C HIS A 21 -108.10 70.78 47.89
N CYS A 22 -108.62 70.04 48.87
CA CYS A 22 -108.08 68.74 49.27
C CYS A 22 -108.26 67.69 48.17
N THR A 23 -109.38 67.70 47.43
CA THR A 23 -109.56 66.81 46.28
C THR A 23 -108.64 67.17 45.12
N SER A 24 -108.35 68.45 44.86
CA SER A 24 -107.35 68.84 43.86
C SER A 24 -105.94 68.42 44.28
N GLN A 25 -105.57 68.60 45.54
CA GLN A 25 -104.28 68.16 46.09
C GLN A 25 -104.14 66.63 46.07
N LEU A 26 -105.20 65.89 46.40
CA LEU A 26 -105.21 64.42 46.29
C LEU A 26 -105.11 63.95 44.84
N GLN A 27 -105.72 64.65 43.88
CA GLN A 27 -105.56 64.36 42.46
C GLN A 27 -104.14 64.67 41.97
N GLU A 28 -103.53 65.77 42.39
CA GLU A 28 -102.13 66.09 42.07
C GLU A 28 -101.16 65.10 42.70
N LEU A 29 -101.32 64.76 43.96
CA LEU A 29 -100.53 63.72 44.64
C LEU A 29 -100.75 62.34 44.00
N GLY A 30 -101.98 62.04 43.54
CA GLY A 30 -102.30 60.83 42.80
C GLY A 30 -101.59 60.79 41.44
N LYS A 31 -101.53 61.91 40.71
CA LYS A 31 -100.75 62.05 39.47
C LYS A 31 -99.25 61.95 39.71
N ARG A 32 -98.72 62.61 40.75
CA ARG A 32 -97.31 62.52 41.15
C ARG A 32 -96.94 61.09 41.53
N ARG A 33 -97.76 60.43 42.36
CA ARG A 33 -97.54 59.02 42.74
C ARG A 33 -97.56 58.08 41.54
N LYS A 34 -98.43 58.30 40.56
CA LYS A 34 -98.43 57.52 39.31
C LYS A 34 -97.17 57.77 38.48
N ALA A 35 -96.76 59.03 38.30
CA ALA A 35 -95.52 59.37 37.60
C ALA A 35 -94.28 58.81 38.31
N GLU A 36 -94.26 58.83 39.66
CA GLU A 36 -93.19 58.23 40.46
C GLU A 36 -93.18 56.70 40.31
N GLN A 37 -94.34 56.06 40.29
CA GLN A 37 -94.45 54.61 40.03
C GLN A 37 -94.00 54.23 38.63
N GLU A 38 -94.35 55.03 37.61
CA GLU A 38 -93.84 54.84 36.25
C GLU A 38 -92.32 55.02 36.20
N ARG A 39 -91.77 56.02 36.90
CA ARG A 39 -90.33 56.25 37.00
C ARG A 39 -89.59 55.13 37.74
N ILE A 40 -90.18 54.57 38.80
CA ILE A 40 -89.63 53.40 39.49
C ILE A 40 -89.63 52.19 38.55
N ARG A 41 -90.70 51.99 37.77
CA ARG A 41 -90.76 50.89 36.79
C ARG A 41 -89.71 51.03 35.69
N THR A 42 -89.46 52.24 35.18
CA THR A 42 -88.40 52.45 34.18
C THR A 42 -87.02 52.22 34.79
N LEU A 43 -86.78 52.71 36.01
CA LEU A 43 -85.51 52.48 36.72
C LEU A 43 -85.30 51.00 37.06
N ASP A 44 -86.35 50.25 37.41
CA ASP A 44 -86.28 48.81 37.64
C ASP A 44 -85.96 48.04 36.36
N ALA A 45 -86.49 48.48 35.21
CA ALA A 45 -86.18 47.89 33.91
C ALA A 45 -84.72 48.18 33.49
N GLU A 46 -84.27 49.43 33.62
CA GLU A 46 -82.87 49.82 33.38
C GLU A 46 -81.90 49.09 34.32
N PHE A 47 -82.27 48.91 35.59
CA PHE A 47 -81.47 48.16 36.56
C PHE A 47 -81.36 46.69 36.18
N LYS A 48 -82.45 46.05 35.73
CA LYS A 48 -82.41 44.67 35.25
C LYS A 48 -81.55 44.51 34.00
N GLU A 49 -81.65 45.42 33.03
CA GLU A 49 -80.82 45.40 31.82
C GLU A 49 -79.34 45.62 32.16
N ALA A 50 -79.03 46.56 33.07
CA ALA A 50 -77.69 46.78 33.58
C ALA A 50 -77.15 45.57 34.36
N GLN A 51 -78.02 44.87 35.10
CA GLN A 51 -77.65 43.64 35.81
C GLN A 51 -77.35 42.50 34.83
N GLU A 52 -78.18 42.28 33.82
CA GLU A 52 -77.96 41.26 32.80
C GLU A 52 -76.69 41.52 31.98
N THR A 53 -76.41 42.78 31.64
CA THR A 53 -75.18 43.17 30.93
C THR A 53 -73.94 43.00 31.82
N ALA A 54 -74.04 43.30 33.12
CA ALA A 54 -72.97 43.05 34.08
C ALA A 54 -72.71 41.55 34.28
N GLU A 55 -73.75 40.72 34.33
CA GLU A 55 -73.63 39.25 34.41
C GLU A 55 -72.99 38.67 33.15
N LYS A 56 -73.39 39.13 31.96
CA LYS A 56 -72.74 38.75 30.68
C LYS A 56 -71.27 39.15 30.66
N SER A 57 -70.96 40.40 31.03
CA SER A 57 -69.57 40.89 31.07
C SER A 57 -68.72 40.10 32.08
N ARG A 58 -69.29 39.69 33.22
CA ARG A 58 -68.62 38.82 34.19
C ARG A 58 -68.34 37.43 33.61
N ALA A 59 -69.30 36.85 32.90
CA ALA A 59 -69.10 35.57 32.23
C ALA A 59 -68.00 35.65 31.15
N ASP A 60 -67.98 36.74 30.37
CA ASP A 60 -66.96 36.98 29.35
C ASP A 60 -65.57 37.16 29.97
N ILE A 61 -65.45 37.87 31.10
CA ILE A 61 -64.18 38.01 31.83
C ILE A 61 -63.67 36.64 32.28
N ILE A 62 -64.54 35.80 32.86
CA ILE A 62 -64.17 34.45 33.28
C ILE A 62 -63.68 33.61 32.08
N ALA A 63 -64.39 33.67 30.94
CA ALA A 63 -64.00 32.94 29.73
C ALA A 63 -62.66 33.44 29.16
N ILE A 64 -62.40 34.76 29.23
CA ILE A 64 -61.11 35.35 28.83
C ILE A 64 -59.99 34.90 29.79
N ASP A 65 -60.23 34.90 31.09
CA ASP A 65 -59.26 34.45 32.10
C ASP A 65 -58.91 32.96 31.91
N GLU A 66 -59.90 32.10 31.68
CA GLU A 66 -59.69 30.69 31.34
C GLU A 66 -58.85 30.53 30.05
N ARG A 67 -59.11 31.38 29.04
CA ARG A 67 -58.33 31.36 27.79
C ARG A 67 -56.90 31.85 27.99
N ILE A 68 -56.68 32.84 28.83
CA ILE A 68 -55.34 33.34 29.19
C ILE A 68 -54.55 32.25 29.91
N GLU A 69 -55.16 31.54 30.87
CA GLU A 69 -54.51 30.44 31.58
C GLU A 69 -54.18 29.27 30.64
N ALA A 70 -55.09 28.91 29.71
CA ALA A 70 -54.80 27.90 28.69
C ALA A 70 -53.61 28.30 27.79
N LEU A 71 -53.58 29.54 27.30
CA LEU A 71 -52.47 30.05 26.47
C LEU A 71 -51.15 30.13 27.26
N ARG A 72 -51.20 30.45 28.56
CA ARG A 72 -50.02 30.43 29.44
C ARG A 72 -49.48 29.01 29.61
N ALA A 73 -50.35 28.01 29.73
CA ALA A 73 -49.95 26.62 29.80
C ALA A 73 -49.30 26.15 28.49
N GLU A 74 -49.93 26.43 27.34
CA GLU A 74 -49.36 26.13 26.01
C GLU A 74 -47.99 26.81 25.80
N LEU A 75 -47.85 28.07 26.25
CA LEU A 75 -46.58 28.79 26.13
C LEU A 75 -45.47 28.14 26.98
N ARG A 76 -45.79 27.64 28.18
CA ARG A 76 -44.82 26.89 29.00
C ARG A 76 -44.41 25.58 28.33
N GLU A 77 -45.36 24.81 27.80
CA GLU A 77 -45.05 23.57 27.08
C GLU A 77 -44.17 23.82 25.83
N LEU A 78 -44.44 24.91 25.10
CA LEU A 78 -43.60 25.32 23.98
C LEU A 78 -42.20 25.76 24.43
N GLN A 79 -42.07 26.45 25.56
CA GLN A 79 -40.77 26.81 26.12
C GLN A 79 -39.96 25.59 26.59
N ASP A 80 -40.62 24.65 27.26
CA ASP A 80 -39.97 23.41 27.72
C ASP A 80 -39.52 22.55 26.54
N SER A 81 -40.38 22.37 25.53
CA SER A 81 -40.01 21.67 24.29
C SER A 81 -38.90 22.39 23.51
N GLN A 82 -38.89 23.72 23.47
CA GLN A 82 -37.80 24.49 22.89
C GLN A 82 -36.49 24.25 23.63
N ALA A 83 -36.51 24.22 24.97
CA ALA A 83 -35.33 23.93 25.78
C ALA A 83 -34.79 22.51 25.49
N GLU A 84 -35.65 21.50 25.42
CA GLU A 84 -35.25 20.14 25.06
C GLU A 84 -34.61 20.05 23.66
N VAL A 85 -35.18 20.74 22.67
CA VAL A 85 -34.64 20.77 21.30
C VAL A 85 -33.27 21.45 21.29
N MET A 86 -33.12 22.57 22.01
CA MET A 86 -31.84 23.27 22.11
C MET A 86 -30.76 22.41 22.78
N ASP A 87 -31.11 21.64 23.80
CA ASP A 87 -30.19 20.69 24.45
C ASP A 87 -29.78 19.56 23.50
N ARG A 88 -30.72 19.04 22.70
CA ARG A 88 -30.42 18.03 21.65
C ARG A 88 -29.46 18.59 20.60
N ILE A 89 -29.72 19.81 20.10
CA ILE A 89 -28.82 20.49 19.14
C ILE A 89 -27.44 20.70 19.75
N ALA A 90 -27.36 21.11 21.02
CA ALA A 90 -26.09 21.31 21.71
C ALA A 90 -25.31 20.00 21.86
N LYS A 91 -26.00 18.89 22.14
CA LYS A 91 -25.40 17.55 22.19
C LYS A 91 -24.90 17.10 20.82
N GLU A 92 -25.72 17.23 19.79
CA GLU A 92 -25.37 16.85 18.42
C GLU A 92 -24.18 17.66 17.89
N LYS A 93 -24.12 18.97 18.16
CA LYS A 93 -22.94 19.80 17.83
C LYS A 93 -21.67 19.31 18.53
N ARG A 94 -21.75 18.87 19.80
CA ARG A 94 -20.60 18.30 20.53
C ARG A 94 -20.16 16.97 19.91
N ASP A 95 -21.11 16.12 19.55
CA ASP A 95 -20.83 14.82 18.95
C ASP A 95 -20.27 14.97 17.53
N GLN A 96 -20.80 15.92 16.73
CA GLN A 96 -20.24 16.30 15.44
C GLN A 96 -18.80 16.80 15.58
N HIS A 97 -18.53 17.71 16.53
CA HIS A 97 -17.18 18.21 16.76
C HIS A 97 -16.20 17.10 17.22
N ARG A 98 -16.68 16.13 18.01
CA ARG A 98 -15.91 14.92 18.36
C ARG A 98 -15.64 14.05 17.13
N GLY A 99 -16.64 13.89 16.26
CA GLY A 99 -16.54 13.19 14.98
C GLY A 99 -15.51 13.83 14.06
N GLU A 100 -15.56 15.15 13.86
CA GLU A 100 -14.60 15.92 13.06
C GLU A 100 -13.16 15.77 13.59
N LYS A 101 -12.98 15.84 14.92
CA LYS A 101 -11.68 15.61 15.56
C LYS A 101 -11.16 14.19 15.34
N ALA A 102 -12.03 13.18 15.40
CA ALA A 102 -11.65 11.80 15.14
C ALA A 102 -11.30 11.60 13.66
N GLN A 103 -12.11 12.14 12.75
CA GLN A 103 -11.87 12.10 11.31
C GLN A 103 -10.54 12.76 10.94
N SER A 104 -10.24 13.94 11.49
CA SER A 104 -8.95 14.60 11.27
C SER A 104 -7.75 13.77 11.74
N LYS A 105 -7.89 13.03 12.86
CA LYS A 105 -6.84 12.09 13.30
C LYS A 105 -6.70 10.90 12.36
N PHE A 106 -7.79 10.31 11.89
CA PHE A 106 -7.75 9.22 10.92
C PHE A 106 -7.15 9.66 9.59
N ASP A 107 -7.53 10.83 9.07
CA ASP A 107 -6.96 11.40 7.84
C ASP A 107 -5.46 11.61 7.97
N HIS A 108 -5.00 12.08 9.14
CA HIS A 108 -3.57 12.20 9.41
C HIS A 108 -2.86 10.84 9.41
N GLN A 109 -3.41 9.82 10.08
CA GLN A 109 -2.87 8.46 10.09
C GLN A 109 -2.83 7.83 8.69
N ILE A 110 -3.86 8.06 7.86
CA ILE A 110 -3.90 7.58 6.48
C ILE A 110 -2.77 8.20 5.66
N ARG A 111 -2.51 9.51 5.83
CA ARG A 111 -1.38 10.18 5.17
C ARG A 111 -0.04 9.62 5.64
N GLU A 112 0.17 9.49 6.94
CA GLU A 112 1.40 8.90 7.49
C GLU A 112 1.64 7.47 7.00
N LEU A 113 0.59 6.64 6.92
CA LEU A 113 0.69 5.28 6.39
C LEU A 113 0.96 5.27 4.88
N ALA A 114 0.37 6.19 4.11
CA ALA A 114 0.66 6.33 2.70
C ALA A 114 2.12 6.75 2.44
N GLU A 115 2.64 7.69 3.22
CA GLU A 115 4.05 8.12 3.17
C GLU A 115 4.99 6.95 3.52
N LYS A 116 4.74 6.24 4.62
CA LYS A 116 5.53 5.05 5.00
C LYS A 116 5.47 3.94 3.95
N LYS A 117 4.31 3.72 3.34
CA LYS A 117 4.16 2.76 2.26
C LYS A 117 5.05 3.13 1.07
N LEU A 118 5.02 4.40 0.65
CA LEU A 118 5.87 4.89 -0.44
C LEU A 118 7.36 4.77 -0.12
N GLU A 119 7.76 5.08 1.12
CA GLU A 119 9.14 4.93 1.59
C GLU A 119 9.59 3.46 1.51
N ILE A 120 8.82 2.54 2.07
CA ILE A 120 9.11 1.09 2.03
C ILE A 120 9.15 0.57 0.60
N GLU A 121 8.20 0.97 -0.25
CA GLU A 121 8.19 0.59 -1.66
C GLU A 121 9.46 1.08 -2.37
N SER A 122 9.85 2.34 -2.17
CA SER A 122 11.07 2.90 -2.76
C SER A 122 12.34 2.14 -2.30
N GLN A 123 12.41 1.79 -1.02
CA GLN A 123 13.54 1.08 -0.43
C GLN A 123 13.60 -0.36 -0.96
N LEU A 124 12.47 -1.05 -1.02
CA LEU A 124 12.38 -2.41 -1.53
C LEU A 124 12.72 -2.48 -3.03
N LEU A 125 12.32 -1.51 -3.85
CA LEU A 125 12.77 -1.42 -5.24
C LEU A 125 14.28 -1.18 -5.32
N SER A 126 14.85 -0.32 -4.46
CA SER A 126 16.29 -0.10 -4.37
C SER A 126 17.05 -1.37 -3.98
N ASP A 127 16.57 -2.11 -2.99
CA ASP A 127 17.23 -3.32 -2.47
C ASP A 127 17.18 -4.45 -3.50
N ARG A 128 16.08 -4.59 -4.24
CA ARG A 128 15.99 -5.53 -5.37
C ARG A 128 17.00 -5.22 -6.47
N ARG A 129 17.17 -3.93 -6.81
CA ARG A 129 18.21 -3.52 -7.77
C ARG A 129 19.61 -3.88 -7.27
N LYS A 130 19.93 -3.57 -6.01
CA LYS A 130 21.23 -3.91 -5.42
C LYS A 130 21.47 -5.42 -5.38
N ALA A 131 20.46 -6.21 -5.02
CA ALA A 131 20.56 -7.67 -5.01
C ALA A 131 20.91 -8.23 -6.39
N MET A 132 20.31 -7.69 -7.45
CA MET A 132 20.66 -8.05 -8.83
C MET A 132 22.11 -7.66 -9.19
N GLN A 133 22.63 -6.53 -8.67
CA GLN A 133 24.02 -6.10 -8.92
C GLN A 133 25.00 -7.05 -8.25
N VAL A 134 24.70 -7.42 -7.00
CA VAL A 134 25.48 -8.41 -6.25
C VAL A 134 25.46 -9.74 -6.99
N PHE A 135 24.29 -10.23 -7.40
CA PHE A 135 24.16 -11.48 -8.15
C PHE A 135 25.04 -11.49 -9.41
N LEU A 136 24.94 -10.46 -10.28
CA LEU A 136 25.74 -10.41 -11.50
C LEU A 136 27.25 -10.33 -11.22
N THR A 137 27.64 -9.63 -10.16
CA THR A 137 29.05 -9.53 -9.75
C THR A 137 29.57 -10.89 -9.28
N GLU A 138 28.80 -11.59 -8.45
CA GLU A 138 29.15 -12.94 -7.99
C GLU A 138 29.18 -13.95 -9.15
N SER A 139 28.23 -13.89 -10.08
CA SER A 139 28.23 -14.73 -11.29
C SER A 139 29.48 -14.47 -12.15
N ALA A 140 29.91 -13.20 -12.28
CA ALA A 140 31.13 -12.84 -12.99
C ALA A 140 32.39 -13.42 -12.31
N ASP A 141 32.45 -13.36 -10.98
CA ASP A 141 33.54 -13.93 -10.20
C ASP A 141 33.55 -15.47 -10.29
N ARG A 142 32.40 -16.14 -10.17
CA ARG A 142 32.27 -17.60 -10.37
C ARG A 142 32.76 -18.00 -11.76
N PHE A 143 32.33 -17.30 -12.80
CA PHE A 143 32.77 -17.56 -14.18
C PHE A 143 34.29 -17.39 -14.34
N ARG A 144 34.88 -16.36 -13.72
CA ARG A 144 36.34 -16.19 -13.69
C ARG A 144 37.04 -17.35 -12.99
N HIS A 145 36.56 -17.76 -11.83
CA HIS A 145 37.14 -18.88 -11.08
C HIS A 145 37.11 -20.17 -11.90
N LEU A 146 35.97 -20.47 -12.52
CA LEU A 146 35.82 -21.63 -13.40
C LEU A 146 36.83 -21.59 -14.56
N ARG A 147 36.99 -20.44 -15.22
CA ARG A 147 38.00 -20.30 -16.28
C ARG A 147 39.41 -20.58 -15.77
N LEU A 148 39.78 -20.04 -14.61
CA LEU A 148 41.11 -20.26 -14.04
C LEU A 148 41.36 -21.74 -13.70
N GLU A 149 40.32 -22.46 -13.26
CA GLU A 149 40.40 -23.90 -13.03
C GLU A 149 40.56 -24.68 -14.34
N GLN A 150 39.78 -24.33 -15.38
CA GLN A 150 39.88 -24.97 -16.69
C GLN A 150 41.23 -24.70 -17.36
N ASN A 151 41.78 -23.49 -17.24
CA ASN A 151 43.14 -23.19 -17.73
C ASN A 151 44.19 -24.09 -17.05
N LYS A 152 44.08 -24.31 -15.73
CA LYS A 152 44.98 -25.22 -15.01
C LYS A 152 44.82 -26.67 -15.46
N LEU A 153 43.59 -27.11 -15.76
CA LEU A 153 43.33 -28.44 -16.30
C LEU A 153 43.89 -28.56 -17.72
N ALA A 154 43.69 -27.56 -18.57
CA ALA A 154 44.23 -27.46 -19.92
C ALA A 154 45.76 -27.56 -19.94
N GLU A 155 46.43 -26.79 -19.08
CA GLU A 155 47.88 -26.83 -18.91
C GLU A 155 48.38 -28.22 -18.50
N ARG A 156 47.68 -28.88 -17.55
CA ARG A 156 48.01 -30.27 -17.15
C ARG A 156 47.82 -31.25 -18.30
N GLN A 157 46.73 -31.13 -19.06
CA GLN A 157 46.47 -32.00 -20.21
C GLN A 157 47.49 -31.78 -21.32
N ALA A 158 47.87 -30.53 -21.61
CA ALA A 158 48.91 -30.19 -22.57
C ALA A 158 50.26 -30.81 -22.15
N LYS A 159 50.64 -30.66 -20.88
CA LYS A 159 51.86 -31.27 -20.31
C LYS A 159 51.84 -32.79 -20.35
N ARG A 160 50.67 -33.40 -20.18
CA ARG A 160 50.49 -34.85 -20.32
C ARG A 160 50.68 -35.32 -21.76
N ARG A 161 50.10 -34.62 -22.73
CA ARG A 161 50.30 -34.93 -24.17
C ARG A 161 51.76 -34.78 -24.56
N GLU A 162 52.41 -33.71 -24.10
CA GLU A 162 53.84 -33.48 -24.28
C GLU A 162 54.67 -34.63 -23.68
N PHE A 163 54.35 -35.08 -22.46
CA PHE A 163 54.97 -36.25 -21.85
C PHE A 163 54.75 -37.53 -22.67
N GLU A 164 53.53 -37.81 -23.12
CA GLU A 164 53.21 -38.99 -23.93
C GLU A 164 54.01 -38.98 -25.25
N GLU A 165 54.13 -37.83 -25.92
CA GLU A 165 54.92 -37.69 -27.14
C GLU A 165 56.44 -37.84 -26.92
N ILE A 166 56.97 -37.24 -25.85
CA ILE A 166 58.42 -37.27 -25.56
C ILE A 166 58.84 -38.62 -25.00
N ARG A 167 57.97 -39.32 -24.25
CA ARG A 167 58.25 -40.66 -23.70
C ARG A 167 58.71 -41.64 -24.77
N HIS A 168 58.16 -41.54 -25.98
CA HIS A 168 58.55 -42.41 -27.10
C HIS A 168 59.86 -41.99 -27.79
N LYS A 169 60.38 -40.81 -27.47
CA LYS A 169 61.60 -40.23 -28.07
C LYS A 169 62.78 -40.24 -27.11
N ASP A 170 62.54 -40.22 -25.81
CA ASP A 170 63.56 -40.26 -24.75
C ASP A 170 63.56 -41.63 -24.04
N SER A 171 64.62 -42.41 -24.24
CA SER A 171 64.77 -43.75 -23.66
C SER A 171 64.86 -43.75 -22.13
N ALA A 172 65.41 -42.68 -21.53
CA ALA A 172 65.51 -42.56 -20.08
C ALA A 172 64.13 -42.31 -19.45
N LEU A 173 63.31 -41.47 -20.10
CA LEU A 173 61.94 -41.20 -19.68
C LEU A 173 61.03 -42.42 -19.88
N MET A 174 61.21 -43.15 -20.98
CA MET A 174 60.51 -44.41 -21.25
C MET A 174 60.79 -45.46 -20.16
N ALA A 175 62.06 -45.67 -19.82
CA ALA A 175 62.45 -46.60 -18.76
C ALA A 175 61.83 -46.22 -17.40
N GLN A 176 61.85 -44.94 -17.03
CA GLN A 176 61.22 -44.46 -15.80
C GLN A 176 59.70 -44.70 -15.78
N TRP A 177 59.03 -44.52 -16.92
CA TRP A 177 57.60 -44.79 -17.04
C TRP A 177 57.26 -46.27 -16.95
N GLU A 178 58.01 -47.13 -17.65
CA GLU A 178 57.84 -48.59 -17.59
C GLU A 178 58.07 -49.11 -16.17
N GLU A 179 59.12 -48.63 -15.51
CA GLU A 179 59.40 -48.92 -14.10
C GLU A 179 58.24 -48.46 -13.20
N PHE A 180 57.70 -47.25 -13.40
CA PHE A 180 56.54 -46.75 -12.67
C PHE A 180 55.30 -47.65 -12.84
N GLN A 181 55.01 -48.08 -14.07
CA GLN A 181 53.90 -48.99 -14.39
C GLN A 181 54.10 -50.40 -13.80
N GLU A 182 55.34 -50.88 -13.76
CA GLU A 182 55.69 -52.16 -13.13
C GLU A 182 55.47 -52.11 -11.62
N TYR A 183 55.91 -51.04 -10.94
CA TYR A 183 55.62 -50.84 -9.52
C TYR A 183 54.12 -50.70 -9.24
N GLU A 184 53.35 -50.07 -10.12
CA GLU A 184 51.89 -49.96 -9.99
C GLU A 184 51.22 -51.35 -10.03
N LYS A 185 51.64 -52.21 -10.98
CA LYS A 185 51.18 -53.62 -11.06
C LYS A 185 51.60 -54.43 -9.83
N LEU A 186 52.85 -54.30 -9.38
CA LEU A 186 53.33 -55.00 -8.19
C LEU A 186 52.59 -54.57 -6.92
N LEU A 187 52.18 -53.30 -6.83
CA LEU A 187 51.41 -52.78 -5.71
C LEU A 187 49.97 -53.29 -5.68
N SER A 188 49.34 -53.47 -6.83
CA SER A 188 47.98 -54.05 -6.91
C SER A 188 47.97 -55.54 -6.58
N MET A 189 49.06 -56.26 -6.86
CA MET A 189 49.22 -57.69 -6.57
C MET A 189 49.77 -57.99 -5.16
N SER A 190 50.36 -57.01 -4.48
CA SER A 190 51.00 -57.22 -3.17
C SER A 190 50.01 -57.21 -2.01
N ILE A 191 49.87 -58.35 -1.34
CA ILE A 191 49.02 -58.52 -0.14
C ILE A 191 49.81 -58.23 1.15
N VAL A 192 51.13 -58.39 1.14
CA VAL A 192 51.99 -58.21 2.34
C VAL A 192 52.24 -56.72 2.60
N PRO A 193 51.84 -56.17 3.78
CA PRO A 193 51.94 -54.73 4.06
C PRO A 193 53.36 -54.16 4.00
N ALA A 194 54.36 -54.88 4.52
CA ALA A 194 55.75 -54.42 4.51
C ALA A 194 56.32 -54.30 3.08
N VAL A 195 55.96 -55.23 2.20
CA VAL A 195 56.33 -55.21 0.78
C VAL A 195 55.63 -54.06 0.07
N LYS A 196 54.33 -53.87 0.34
CA LYS A 196 53.55 -52.76 -0.20
C LYS A 196 54.15 -51.40 0.17
N LEU A 197 54.59 -51.22 1.42
CA LEU A 197 55.26 -50.00 1.89
C LEU A 197 56.59 -49.74 1.16
N LYS A 198 57.38 -50.79 0.93
CA LYS A 198 58.66 -50.68 0.19
C LYS A 198 58.43 -50.34 -1.29
N LEU A 199 57.48 -51.02 -1.94
CA LEU A 199 57.08 -50.75 -3.32
C LEU A 199 56.53 -49.32 -3.48
N GLN A 200 55.70 -48.84 -2.54
CA GLN A 200 55.19 -47.46 -2.52
C GLN A 200 56.32 -46.44 -2.43
N ARG A 201 57.36 -46.68 -1.60
CA ARG A 201 58.52 -45.78 -1.50
C ARG A 201 59.28 -45.69 -2.82
N HIS A 202 59.51 -46.81 -3.50
CA HIS A 202 60.21 -46.82 -4.80
C HIS A 202 59.37 -46.19 -5.91
N GLN A 203 58.07 -46.51 -5.99
CA GLN A 203 57.14 -45.85 -6.90
C GLN A 203 57.13 -44.32 -6.70
N ASN A 204 57.11 -43.86 -5.44
CA ASN A 204 57.15 -42.43 -5.12
C ASN A 204 58.47 -41.74 -5.52
N LEU A 205 59.61 -42.45 -5.48
CA LEU A 205 60.89 -41.91 -5.95
C LEU A 205 60.88 -41.71 -7.47
N ILE A 206 60.37 -42.69 -8.22
CA ILE A 206 60.23 -42.61 -9.67
C ILE A 206 59.24 -41.51 -10.05
N LYS A 207 58.09 -41.47 -9.36
CA LYS A 207 57.09 -40.40 -9.52
C LYS A 207 57.72 -39.02 -9.33
N LYS A 208 58.52 -38.81 -8.28
CA LYS A 208 59.23 -37.54 -8.06
C LYS A 208 60.20 -37.19 -9.19
N LYS A 209 60.92 -38.17 -9.75
CA LYS A 209 61.83 -37.93 -10.89
C LYS A 209 61.07 -37.49 -12.14
N ILE A 210 59.97 -38.17 -12.46
CA ILE A 210 59.11 -37.80 -13.59
C ILE A 210 58.46 -36.43 -13.35
N GLU A 211 57.93 -36.18 -12.15
CA GLU A 211 57.25 -34.92 -11.81
C GLU A 211 58.18 -33.70 -11.70
N GLN A 212 59.49 -33.89 -11.51
CA GLN A 212 60.47 -32.81 -11.59
C GLN A 212 60.55 -32.20 -13.00
N VAL A 213 60.38 -33.04 -14.03
CA VAL A 213 60.46 -32.61 -15.44
C VAL A 213 59.06 -32.33 -16.00
N TYR A 214 58.07 -33.15 -15.60
CA TYR A 214 56.68 -33.08 -16.04
C TYR A 214 55.72 -32.97 -14.85
N PRO A 215 55.54 -31.76 -14.28
CA PRO A 215 54.73 -31.58 -13.08
C PRO A 215 53.30 -32.08 -13.25
N LYS A 216 52.83 -32.86 -12.27
CA LYS A 216 51.43 -33.33 -12.13
C LYS A 216 50.90 -34.21 -13.27
N VAL A 217 51.75 -34.68 -14.19
CA VAL A 217 51.35 -35.55 -15.30
C VAL A 217 50.88 -36.93 -14.81
N LEU A 218 51.45 -37.42 -13.72
CA LEU A 218 51.13 -38.73 -13.12
C LEU A 218 49.93 -38.70 -12.15
N SER A 219 49.41 -37.51 -11.83
CA SER A 219 48.38 -37.32 -10.80
C SER A 219 46.95 -37.15 -11.32
N GLY A 220 46.69 -37.38 -12.61
CA GLY A 220 45.36 -37.20 -13.21
C GLY A 220 44.73 -38.50 -13.71
N GLY A 221 43.74 -39.00 -12.96
CA GLY A 221 42.83 -40.02 -13.48
C GLY A 221 42.09 -39.48 -14.71
N THR A 222 41.87 -40.34 -15.70
CA THR A 222 41.14 -40.08 -16.96
C THR A 222 39.64 -39.81 -16.77
N GLY A 223 39.22 -39.33 -15.59
CA GLY A 223 37.81 -39.29 -15.18
C GLY A 223 37.42 -38.10 -14.30
N GLU A 224 38.23 -37.04 -14.21
CA GLU A 224 37.70 -35.75 -13.75
C GLU A 224 36.83 -35.18 -14.88
N THR A 225 35.64 -35.75 -15.07
CA THR A 225 34.54 -35.05 -15.75
C THR A 225 34.29 -33.81 -14.93
N SER A 226 34.84 -32.67 -15.34
CA SER A 226 34.51 -31.40 -14.72
C SER A 226 33.00 -31.27 -14.82
N GLU A 227 32.32 -31.22 -13.68
CA GLU A 227 30.88 -31.02 -13.61
C GLU A 227 30.50 -29.87 -14.55
N GLN A 228 29.48 -30.06 -15.38
CA GLN A 228 29.01 -29.01 -16.27
C GLN A 228 28.50 -27.87 -15.40
N TYR A 229 29.21 -26.74 -15.41
CA TYR A 229 28.78 -25.56 -14.68
C TYR A 229 27.56 -24.96 -15.38
N VAL A 230 26.42 -24.95 -14.69
CA VAL A 230 25.17 -24.35 -15.17
C VAL A 230 24.85 -23.13 -14.32
N GLU A 231 24.72 -21.96 -14.97
CA GLU A 231 24.36 -20.70 -14.32
C GLU A 231 23.14 -20.08 -15.01
N THR A 232 22.30 -19.38 -14.27
CA THR A 232 21.14 -18.70 -14.87
C THR A 232 21.54 -17.36 -15.50
N LEU A 233 21.23 -17.17 -16.79
CA LEU A 233 21.32 -15.89 -17.47
C LEU A 233 19.93 -15.23 -17.48
N TYR A 234 19.78 -14.24 -16.63
CA TYR A 234 18.51 -13.56 -16.45
C TYR A 234 18.14 -12.67 -17.64
N TRP A 235 16.86 -12.69 -18.00
CA TRP A 235 16.29 -11.81 -19.02
C TRP A 235 14.98 -11.16 -18.58
N MET A 236 14.65 -10.03 -19.20
CA MET A 236 13.34 -9.39 -19.09
C MET A 236 12.90 -8.82 -20.44
N LYS A 237 11.59 -8.64 -20.62
CA LYS A 237 11.06 -7.90 -21.76
C LYS A 237 11.14 -6.41 -21.48
N ASP A 238 11.64 -5.64 -22.45
CA ASP A 238 11.56 -4.19 -22.40
C ASP A 238 10.08 -3.77 -22.57
N PRO A 239 9.49 -3.07 -21.59
CA PRO A 239 8.09 -2.67 -21.64
C PRO A 239 7.80 -1.66 -22.77
N HIS A 240 8.82 -0.98 -23.30
CA HIS A 240 8.68 0.07 -24.30
C HIS A 240 9.06 -0.35 -25.71
N THR A 241 10.05 -1.24 -25.87
CA THR A 241 10.62 -1.54 -27.19
C THR A 241 10.31 -2.94 -27.72
N ALA A 242 9.53 -3.75 -26.99
CA ALA A 242 9.26 -5.17 -27.29
C ALA A 242 10.53 -6.03 -27.48
N CYS A 243 11.70 -5.50 -27.13
CA CYS A 243 12.98 -6.22 -27.17
C CYS A 243 13.16 -7.03 -25.90
N ILE A 244 13.95 -8.09 -25.97
CA ILE A 244 14.36 -8.85 -24.80
C ILE A 244 15.76 -8.38 -24.38
N LYS A 245 15.92 -8.13 -23.08
CA LYS A 245 17.17 -7.72 -22.44
C LYS A 245 17.72 -8.88 -21.62
N PHE A 246 18.91 -9.34 -21.94
CA PHE A 246 19.67 -10.27 -21.10
C PHE A 246 20.66 -9.48 -20.24
N PHE A 247 20.71 -9.79 -18.96
CA PHE A 247 21.65 -9.19 -18.02
C PHE A 247 22.94 -9.98 -18.03
N LEU A 248 24.01 -9.37 -18.53
CA LEU A 248 25.28 -10.06 -18.66
C LEU A 248 26.02 -10.02 -17.31
N PRO A 249 26.71 -11.11 -16.90
CA PRO A 249 27.57 -11.14 -15.72
C PRO A 249 28.89 -10.40 -16.01
N VAL A 250 28.78 -9.11 -16.35
CA VAL A 250 29.90 -8.23 -16.66
C VAL A 250 29.71 -6.95 -15.83
N PRO A 251 30.53 -6.74 -14.80
CA PRO A 251 30.48 -5.50 -14.02
C PRO A 251 30.74 -4.28 -14.91
N GLU A 252 30.02 -3.19 -14.67
CA GLU A 252 30.12 -1.94 -15.44
C GLU A 252 31.56 -1.46 -15.59
N GLY A 253 32.30 -1.36 -14.48
CA GLY A 253 33.71 -0.92 -14.51
C GLY A 253 34.67 -1.89 -15.22
N VAL A 254 34.27 -3.14 -15.48
CA VAL A 254 35.04 -4.04 -16.35
C VAL A 254 34.76 -3.73 -17.82
N TRP A 255 33.49 -3.47 -18.16
CA TRP A 255 33.08 -3.11 -19.52
C TRP A 255 33.70 -1.79 -19.99
N GLU A 256 33.73 -0.77 -19.12
CA GLU A 256 34.35 0.52 -19.42
C GLU A 256 35.85 0.38 -19.69
N ARG A 257 36.57 -0.35 -18.83
CA ARG A 257 38.01 -0.61 -19.02
C ARG A 257 38.30 -1.41 -20.29
N LEU A 258 37.43 -2.35 -20.66
CA LEU A 258 37.52 -3.06 -21.93
C LEU A 258 37.36 -2.11 -23.13
N ALA A 259 36.45 -1.14 -23.05
CA ALA A 259 36.29 -0.13 -24.10
C ALA A 259 37.52 0.78 -24.23
N GLU A 260 38.25 0.99 -23.13
CA GLU A 260 39.55 1.70 -23.09
C GLU A 260 40.74 0.83 -23.53
N GLY A 261 40.51 -0.43 -23.93
CA GLY A 261 41.56 -1.36 -24.38
C GLY A 261 42.38 -1.99 -23.26
N GLN A 262 41.96 -1.86 -22.00
CA GLN A 262 42.62 -2.51 -20.87
C GLN A 262 42.17 -3.97 -20.76
N LEU A 263 43.09 -4.90 -20.99
CA LEU A 263 42.83 -6.33 -20.92
C LEU A 263 43.47 -6.94 -19.68
N ASP A 264 42.70 -7.03 -18.59
CA ASP A 264 43.06 -7.78 -17.39
C ASP A 264 42.38 -9.16 -17.37
N ASP A 265 42.66 -9.94 -16.31
CA ASP A 265 42.08 -11.27 -16.11
C ASP A 265 40.53 -11.24 -16.11
N ARG A 266 39.93 -10.20 -15.49
CA ARG A 266 38.48 -10.00 -15.42
C ARG A 266 37.89 -9.63 -16.78
N GLY A 267 38.53 -8.72 -17.51
CA GLY A 267 38.15 -8.31 -18.86
C GLY A 267 38.21 -9.48 -19.83
N THR A 268 39.24 -10.32 -19.75
CA THR A 268 39.33 -11.54 -20.56
C THR A 268 38.17 -12.51 -20.28
N SER A 269 37.70 -12.59 -19.03
CA SER A 269 36.56 -13.46 -18.68
C SER A 269 35.25 -12.88 -19.25
N ALA A 270 35.06 -11.58 -19.08
CA ALA A 270 33.92 -10.88 -19.65
C ALA A 270 33.85 -11.02 -21.18
N LEU A 271 34.98 -10.88 -21.88
CA LEU A 271 35.05 -11.08 -23.33
C LEU A 271 34.70 -12.50 -23.76
N LEU A 272 35.17 -13.53 -23.04
CA LEU A 272 34.79 -14.92 -23.35
C LEU A 272 33.29 -15.16 -23.17
N CYS A 273 32.70 -14.62 -22.11
CA CYS A 273 31.26 -14.71 -21.87
C CYS A 273 30.47 -14.01 -22.98
N VAL A 274 30.83 -12.76 -23.28
CA VAL A 274 30.22 -11.95 -24.34
C VAL A 274 30.36 -12.62 -25.70
N TRP A 275 31.54 -13.13 -26.03
CA TRP A 275 31.81 -13.81 -27.29
C TRP A 275 31.05 -15.14 -27.40
N GLY A 276 30.98 -15.92 -26.33
CA GLY A 276 30.19 -17.16 -26.29
C GLY A 276 28.71 -16.90 -26.58
N ILE A 277 28.15 -15.87 -25.94
CA ILE A 277 26.77 -15.43 -26.17
C ILE A 277 26.59 -14.91 -27.60
N ALA A 278 27.48 -14.05 -28.10
CA ALA A 278 27.41 -13.51 -29.46
C ALA A 278 27.49 -14.61 -30.52
N ARG A 279 28.39 -15.58 -30.36
CA ARG A 279 28.53 -16.73 -31.26
C ARG A 279 27.27 -17.59 -31.25
N TRP A 280 26.65 -17.76 -30.08
CA TRP A 280 25.40 -18.49 -29.97
C TRP A 280 24.23 -17.76 -30.65
N LEU A 281 24.14 -16.43 -30.53
CA LEU A 281 23.15 -15.61 -31.24
C LEU A 281 23.33 -15.68 -32.76
N ASP A 282 24.57 -15.62 -33.23
CA ASP A 282 24.91 -15.68 -34.66
C ASP A 282 24.47 -17.02 -35.28
N LYS A 283 24.72 -18.15 -34.59
CA LYS A 283 24.20 -19.47 -34.98
C LYS A 283 22.68 -19.49 -35.11
N LYS A 284 21.96 -18.70 -34.31
CA LYS A 284 20.50 -18.58 -34.32
C LYS A 284 20.00 -17.47 -35.26
N ARG A 285 20.90 -16.74 -35.94
CA ARG A 285 20.59 -15.58 -36.79
C ARG A 285 19.80 -14.50 -36.06
N VAL A 286 20.03 -14.35 -34.76
CA VAL A 286 19.37 -13.37 -33.93
C VAL A 286 20.20 -12.10 -33.92
N LYS A 287 19.61 -10.99 -34.38
CA LYS A 287 20.23 -9.67 -34.25
C LYS A 287 20.23 -9.27 -32.78
N ALA A 288 21.40 -8.83 -32.30
CA ALA A 288 21.55 -8.33 -30.96
C ALA A 288 22.64 -7.26 -30.88
N HIS A 289 22.54 -6.40 -29.89
CA HIS A 289 23.55 -5.42 -29.55
C HIS A 289 23.75 -5.39 -28.05
N ILE A 290 24.99 -5.12 -27.62
CA ILE A 290 25.33 -4.99 -26.21
C ILE A 290 25.39 -3.50 -25.89
N ALA A 291 24.72 -3.11 -24.82
CA ALA A 291 24.64 -1.75 -24.37
C ALA A 291 24.88 -1.68 -22.85
N LYS A 292 25.34 -0.51 -22.41
CA LYS A 292 25.35 -0.14 -21.01
C LYS A 292 24.05 0.60 -20.69
N GLU A 293 23.32 0.14 -19.68
CA GLU A 293 22.06 0.75 -19.22
C GLU A 293 22.05 0.82 -17.71
N ASN A 294 21.87 1.99 -17.10
CA ASN A 294 21.54 2.10 -15.68
C ASN A 294 22.46 1.28 -14.73
N GLN A 295 23.77 1.24 -15.03
CA GLN A 295 24.82 0.46 -14.33
C GLN A 295 24.92 -1.04 -14.69
N TRP A 296 24.19 -1.47 -15.70
CA TRP A 296 24.14 -2.84 -16.19
C TRP A 296 24.77 -2.93 -17.57
N VAL A 297 25.42 -4.06 -17.85
CA VAL A 297 25.75 -4.45 -19.21
C VAL A 297 24.68 -5.42 -19.67
N VAL A 298 23.95 -5.05 -20.71
CA VAL A 298 22.83 -5.83 -21.21
C VAL A 298 22.97 -6.12 -22.69
N LEU A 299 22.51 -7.29 -23.08
CA LEU A 299 22.36 -7.69 -24.46
C LEU A 299 20.89 -7.52 -24.85
N ARG A 300 20.62 -6.67 -25.83
CA ARG A 300 19.30 -6.44 -26.40
C ARG A 300 19.12 -7.25 -27.67
N THR A 301 17.98 -7.91 -27.80
CA THR A 301 17.60 -8.66 -28.98
C THR A 301 16.13 -8.44 -29.35
N GLU A 302 15.84 -8.40 -30.65
CA GLU A 302 14.47 -8.34 -31.21
C GLU A 302 13.79 -9.72 -31.28
N SER A 303 14.33 -10.72 -30.58
CA SER A 303 13.82 -12.09 -30.63
C SER A 303 12.45 -12.22 -29.95
N ASN A 304 11.61 -13.13 -30.46
CA ASN A 304 10.34 -13.48 -29.84
C ASN A 304 10.54 -14.42 -28.64
N GLU A 305 9.75 -14.26 -27.58
CA GLU A 305 9.78 -15.11 -26.36
C GLU A 305 9.73 -16.62 -26.66
N LYS A 306 8.98 -17.02 -27.70
CA LYS A 306 8.91 -18.42 -28.14
C LYS A 306 10.27 -18.98 -28.58
N ALA A 307 11.12 -18.15 -29.17
CA ALA A 307 12.48 -18.54 -29.53
C ALA A 307 13.38 -18.70 -28.30
N LEU A 308 12.99 -18.15 -27.14
CA LEU A 308 13.70 -18.32 -25.87
C LEU A 308 13.28 -19.57 -25.09
N ALA A 309 12.00 -19.96 -25.16
CA ALA A 309 11.47 -21.14 -24.50
C ALA A 309 12.13 -22.45 -25.01
N ASP A 310 12.54 -22.48 -26.28
CA ASP A 310 13.18 -23.63 -26.92
C ASP A 310 14.71 -23.72 -26.67
N LEU A 311 15.27 -22.85 -25.82
CA LEU A 311 16.71 -22.77 -25.63
C LEU A 311 17.21 -23.74 -24.56
N GLN A 312 18.02 -24.72 -24.98
CA GLN A 312 18.72 -25.67 -24.11
C GLN A 312 19.92 -25.06 -23.36
N GLY A 313 20.00 -23.73 -23.25
CA GLY A 313 21.15 -23.01 -22.69
C GLY A 313 22.14 -22.50 -23.73
N ILE A 314 23.03 -21.62 -23.28
CA ILE A 314 24.10 -20.99 -24.05
C ILE A 314 25.41 -21.61 -23.61
N GLU A 315 26.04 -22.33 -24.53
CA GLU A 315 27.36 -22.91 -24.30
C GLU A 315 28.45 -21.84 -24.48
N ILE A 316 29.19 -21.57 -23.40
CA ILE A 316 30.38 -20.73 -23.41
C ILE A 316 31.62 -21.62 -23.40
N PRO A 317 32.38 -21.67 -24.51
CA PRO A 317 33.59 -22.47 -24.57
C PRO A 317 34.65 -21.89 -23.63
N LEU A 318 35.20 -22.75 -22.79
CA LEU A 318 36.34 -22.42 -21.92
C LEU A 318 37.63 -23.05 -22.48
N PRO A 319 38.81 -22.44 -22.21
CA PRO A 319 40.05 -22.98 -22.76
C PRO A 319 40.40 -24.35 -22.14
N GLY A 320 40.53 -25.35 -23.00
CA GLY A 320 41.08 -26.68 -22.68
C GLY A 320 40.30 -27.52 -21.67
N GLY A 321 38.98 -27.34 -21.60
CA GLY A 321 38.09 -28.18 -20.80
C GLY A 321 36.61 -28.04 -21.20
N PRO A 322 35.68 -28.56 -20.39
CA PRO A 322 34.24 -28.47 -20.66
C PRO A 322 33.74 -27.03 -20.68
N SER A 323 32.78 -26.76 -21.55
CA SER A 323 32.12 -25.46 -21.65
C SER A 323 31.27 -25.15 -20.41
N ALA A 324 31.18 -23.86 -20.07
CA ALA A 324 30.16 -23.38 -19.14
C ALA A 324 28.82 -23.28 -19.86
N TYR A 325 27.72 -23.57 -19.17
CA TYR A 325 26.37 -23.44 -19.71
C TYR A 325 25.62 -22.33 -18.99
N LEU A 326 25.12 -21.35 -19.74
CA LEU A 326 24.21 -20.34 -19.22
C LEU A 326 22.78 -20.67 -19.62
N GLN A 327 21.93 -20.97 -18.63
CA GLN A 327 20.53 -21.25 -18.85
C GLN A 327 19.71 -19.95 -18.81
N PRO A 328 19.02 -19.57 -19.89
CA PRO A 328 18.11 -18.43 -19.87
C PRO A 328 17.02 -18.62 -18.79
N GLY A 329 16.87 -17.62 -17.92
CA GLY A 329 15.81 -17.58 -16.91
C GLY A 329 15.13 -16.24 -16.92
N GLU A 330 13.81 -16.21 -16.83
CA GLU A 330 13.08 -14.94 -16.71
C GLU A 330 13.33 -14.32 -15.34
N LEU A 331 13.48 -13.01 -15.29
CA LEU A 331 13.53 -12.27 -14.03
C LEU A 331 12.20 -12.35 -13.30
N PRO A 332 12.18 -12.51 -11.97
CA PRO A 332 10.93 -12.40 -11.22
C PRO A 332 10.27 -11.03 -11.44
N ASP A 333 8.96 -10.99 -11.64
CA ASP A 333 8.16 -9.77 -11.90
C ASP A 333 8.52 -8.61 -10.96
N SER A 334 8.71 -8.96 -9.69
CA SER A 334 9.03 -8.04 -8.61
C SER A 334 10.37 -7.30 -8.81
N VAL A 335 11.32 -7.93 -9.49
CA VAL A 335 12.62 -7.35 -9.87
C VAL A 335 12.51 -6.65 -11.23
N GLN A 336 11.73 -7.19 -12.17
CA GLN A 336 11.44 -6.52 -13.45
C GLN A 336 10.83 -5.13 -13.21
N GLU A 337 9.86 -5.01 -12.29
CA GLU A 337 9.25 -3.74 -11.89
C GLU A 337 10.27 -2.75 -11.31
N ALA A 338 11.19 -3.25 -10.48
CA ALA A 338 12.25 -2.44 -9.87
C ALA A 338 13.24 -1.89 -10.89
N ILE A 339 13.51 -2.64 -11.96
CA ILE A 339 14.39 -2.21 -13.06
C ILE A 339 13.64 -1.29 -14.03
N ALA A 340 12.37 -1.56 -14.33
CA ALA A 340 11.58 -0.78 -15.29
C ALA A 340 11.21 0.63 -14.79
N ARG A 341 11.14 0.86 -13.47
CA ARG A 341 10.80 2.16 -12.86
C ARG A 341 11.99 3.13 -12.71
N GLN A 342 13.10 2.86 -13.39
CA GLN A 342 14.30 3.70 -13.40
C GLN A 342 14.38 4.52 -14.68
#